data_AF-A0A938SVJ6-F1
#
_entry.id   AF-A0A938SVJ6-F1
#
_cell.length_a   1.000
_cell.length_b   1.000
_cell.length_c   1.000
_cell.angle_alpha   90.00
_cell.angle_beta   90.00
_cell.angle_gamma   90.00
#
_symmetry.space_group_name_H-M   'P 1'
#
loop_
_entity.id
_entity.type
_entity.pdbx_description
1 polymer ?
#
loop_
_entity_poly.entity_id
_entity_poly.type
_entity_poly.pdbx_seq_one_letter_code
_entity_poly.pdbx_strand_id
1 'polypeptide(L)'
;MREICEGCGAREASLRFTEVDGRGRRSALLCADCGIARGVPSAELRGERLDTRALWSEIVRRLADDRQADEALACPDCGLTFADFEASRRLGCPRCYQTFMGDMTRLLREYHGGDSHRGKMPRNFGRRIDLRRRIVGVKERIQLAVGEERFEEAARLRDEMRDLEQALARLAEGGE
;
A
#
# COMPACT_ATOMS: atom_id res chain seq x y z
N MET A 1 29.36 0.25 -20.14
CA MET A 1 29.32 -0.74 -21.24
C MET A 1 27.86 -0.78 -21.71
N ARG A 2 27.57 -0.37 -22.95
CA ARG A 2 26.18 -0.35 -23.45
C ARG A 2 25.84 -1.78 -23.91
N GLU A 3 24.93 -2.44 -23.20
CA GLU A 3 24.51 -3.80 -23.54
C GLU A 3 23.53 -3.73 -24.73
N ILE A 4 23.77 -4.52 -25.77
CA ILE A 4 22.93 -4.55 -26.97
C ILE A 4 21.77 -5.53 -26.75
N CYS A 5 20.60 -5.18 -27.27
CA CYS A 5 19.40 -6.01 -27.21
C CYS A 5 19.60 -7.37 -27.90
N GLU A 6 19.45 -8.46 -27.17
CA GLU A 6 19.59 -9.85 -27.65
C GLU A 6 18.43 -10.29 -28.57
N GLY A 7 17.33 -9.53 -28.61
CA GLY A 7 16.20 -9.79 -29.51
C GLY A 7 16.41 -9.30 -30.94
N CYS A 8 17.02 -8.12 -31.14
CA CYS A 8 17.19 -7.50 -32.46
C CYS A 8 18.65 -7.24 -32.86
N GLY A 9 19.59 -7.31 -31.92
CA GLY A 9 21.01 -7.08 -32.16
C GLY A 9 21.40 -5.66 -32.56
N ALA A 10 20.45 -4.72 -32.62
CA ALA A 10 20.66 -3.39 -33.23
C ALA A 10 20.50 -2.22 -32.24
N ARG A 11 19.62 -2.35 -31.25
CA ARG A 11 19.31 -1.29 -30.27
C ARG A 11 19.94 -1.58 -28.92
N GLU A 12 20.18 -0.54 -28.13
CA GLU A 12 20.60 -0.67 -26.73
C GLU A 12 19.49 -1.34 -25.90
N ALA A 13 19.87 -2.25 -25.02
CA ALA A 13 18.94 -2.92 -24.11
C ALA A 13 18.47 -1.95 -23.03
N SER A 14 17.17 -1.94 -22.78
CA SER A 14 16.54 -1.06 -21.77
C SER A 14 15.88 -1.84 -20.64
N LEU A 15 15.71 -3.16 -20.80
CA LEU A 15 15.07 -4.03 -19.81
C LEU A 15 15.73 -5.41 -19.77
N ARG A 16 15.63 -6.09 -18.62
CA ARG A 16 15.91 -7.52 -18.48
C ARG A 16 14.61 -8.29 -18.46
N PHE A 17 14.36 -9.09 -19.48
CA PHE A 17 13.20 -9.97 -19.59
C PHE A 17 13.53 -11.33 -18.98
N THR A 18 12.65 -11.87 -18.15
CA THR A 18 12.80 -13.21 -17.58
C THR A 18 11.55 -14.03 -17.88
N GLU A 19 11.73 -15.15 -18.57
CA GLU A 19 10.68 -16.14 -18.79
C GLU A 19 10.87 -17.29 -17.79
N VAL A 20 9.81 -17.64 -17.07
CA VAL A 20 9.77 -18.78 -16.16
C VAL A 20 8.73 -19.75 -16.70
N ASP A 21 9.20 -20.87 -17.24
CA ASP A 21 8.36 -21.98 -17.67
C ASP A 21 8.58 -23.20 -16.75
N GLY A 22 7.82 -24.27 -16.96
CA GLY A 22 7.96 -25.52 -16.19
C GLY A 22 9.33 -26.22 -16.34
N ARG A 23 10.23 -25.70 -17.19
CA ARG A 23 11.58 -26.25 -17.46
C ARG A 23 12.70 -25.36 -16.90
N GLY A 24 12.40 -24.17 -16.41
CA GLY A 24 13.37 -23.32 -15.72
C GLY A 24 13.20 -21.83 -15.99
N ARG A 25 14.18 -21.05 -15.53
CA ARG A 25 14.23 -19.59 -15.67
C ARG A 25 15.23 -19.20 -16.75
N ARG A 26 14.78 -18.56 -17.83
CA ARG A 26 15.63 -17.97 -18.87
C ARG A 26 15.53 -16.46 -18.81
N SER A 27 16.65 -15.75 -18.94
CA SER A 27 16.65 -14.28 -18.99
C SER A 27 17.39 -13.75 -20.21
N ALA A 28 16.93 -12.61 -20.72
CA ALA A 28 17.48 -11.92 -21.88
C ALA A 28 17.43 -10.40 -21.69
N LEU A 29 18.36 -9.67 -22.29
CA LEU A 29 18.42 -8.22 -22.33
C LEU A 29 17.73 -7.72 -23.61
N LEU A 30 16.67 -6.93 -23.47
CA LEU A 30 15.83 -6.49 -24.58
C LEU A 30 15.69 -4.97 -24.62
N CYS A 31 15.52 -4.42 -25.83
CA CYS A 31 14.99 -3.07 -26.02
C CYS A 31 13.47 -3.05 -25.81
N ALA A 32 12.90 -1.87 -25.59
CA ALA A 32 11.46 -1.68 -25.38
C ALA A 32 10.59 -2.39 -26.44
N ASP A 33 10.89 -2.22 -27.73
CA ASP A 33 10.12 -2.84 -28.82
C ASP A 33 10.14 -4.37 -28.77
N CYS A 34 11.31 -4.96 -28.49
CA CYS A 34 11.45 -6.40 -28.37
C CYS A 34 10.79 -6.95 -27.09
N GLY A 35 10.73 -6.14 -26.02
CA GLY A 35 9.93 -6.43 -24.83
C GLY A 35 8.44 -6.48 -25.14
N ILE A 36 7.92 -5.46 -25.85
CA ILE A 36 6.50 -5.38 -26.26
C ILE A 36 6.13 -6.57 -27.16
N ALA A 37 6.98 -6.88 -28.15
CA ALA A 37 6.76 -8.04 -29.03
C ALA A 37 6.73 -9.38 -28.26
N ARG A 38 7.39 -9.45 -27.10
CA ARG A 38 7.36 -10.60 -26.19
C ARG A 38 6.27 -10.52 -25.11
N GLY A 39 5.32 -9.59 -25.24
CA GLY A 39 4.15 -9.49 -24.38
C GLY A 39 4.33 -8.62 -23.14
N VAL A 40 5.44 -7.88 -23.01
CA VAL A 40 5.57 -6.88 -21.93
C VAL A 40 4.64 -5.70 -22.23
N PRO A 41 3.73 -5.33 -21.32
CA PRO A 41 2.81 -4.22 -21.54
C PRO A 41 3.57 -2.92 -21.84
N SER A 42 3.17 -2.23 -22.92
CA SER A 42 3.86 -1.01 -23.35
C SER A 42 3.86 0.11 -22.31
N ALA A 43 2.86 0.15 -21.43
CA ALA A 43 2.77 1.10 -20.31
C ALA A 43 3.91 0.92 -19.30
N GLU A 44 4.36 -0.32 -19.06
CA GLU A 44 5.48 -0.61 -18.14
C GLU A 44 6.83 -0.20 -18.74
N LEU A 45 6.94 -0.20 -20.08
CA LEU A 45 8.20 0.04 -20.80
C LEU A 45 8.42 1.47 -21.26
N ARG A 46 7.35 2.20 -21.55
CA ARG A 46 7.46 3.61 -21.96
C ARG A 46 7.58 4.56 -20.78
N GLY A 47 7.55 4.07 -19.55
CA GLY A 47 7.53 4.92 -18.36
C GLY A 47 6.36 5.91 -18.38
N GLU A 48 5.33 5.60 -19.17
CA GLU A 48 4.09 6.36 -19.21
C GLU A 48 3.53 6.26 -17.80
N ARG A 49 3.58 7.39 -17.07
CA ARG A 49 2.94 7.49 -15.77
C ARG A 49 1.50 7.06 -15.98
N LEU A 50 1.12 5.94 -15.36
CA LEU A 50 -0.28 5.56 -15.25
C LEU A 50 -1.04 6.80 -14.80
N ASP A 51 -1.96 7.29 -15.63
CA ASP A 51 -2.79 8.40 -15.22
C ASP A 51 -3.79 7.88 -14.20
N THR A 52 -3.36 7.88 -12.94
CA THR A 52 -4.17 7.45 -11.80
C THR A 52 -5.44 8.28 -11.68
N ARG A 53 -5.48 9.49 -12.27
CA ARG A 53 -6.71 10.29 -12.35
C ARG A 53 -7.69 9.70 -13.33
N ALA A 54 -7.25 9.33 -14.54
CA ALA A 54 -8.10 8.70 -15.54
C ALA A 54 -8.63 7.32 -15.06
N LEU A 55 -7.76 6.53 -14.44
CA LEU A 55 -8.13 5.25 -13.83
C LEU A 55 -9.17 5.42 -12.72
N TRP A 56 -8.96 6.39 -11.82
CA TRP A 56 -9.91 6.72 -10.76
C TRP A 56 -11.26 7.14 -11.31
N SER A 57 -11.30 8.02 -12.32
CA SER A 57 -12.56 8.47 -12.90
C SER A 57 -13.38 7.35 -13.53
N GLU A 58 -12.73 6.39 -14.20
CA GLU A 58 -13.43 5.24 -14.77
C GLU A 58 -13.96 4.31 -13.68
N ILE A 59 -13.21 4.11 -12.59
CA ILE A 59 -13.62 3.29 -11.44
C ILE A 59 -14.83 3.93 -10.73
N VAL A 60 -14.77 5.23 -10.44
CA VAL A 60 -15.88 5.97 -9.83
C VAL A 60 -17.12 5.88 -10.71
N ARG A 61 -16.98 6.07 -12.03
CA ARG A 61 -18.10 5.98 -12.97
C ARG A 61 -18.79 4.61 -12.93
N ARG A 62 -18.03 3.52 -12.87
CA ARG A 62 -18.58 2.15 -12.78
C ARG A 62 -19.33 1.89 -11.49
N LEU A 63 -18.85 2.47 -10.38
CA LEU A 63 -19.49 2.31 -9.06
C LEU A 63 -20.71 3.23 -8.91
N ALA A 64 -20.74 4.37 -9.59
CA ALA A 64 -21.88 5.29 -9.59
C ALA A 64 -23.13 4.68 -10.25
N ASP A 65 -22.97 3.84 -11.29
CA ASP A 65 -24.08 3.13 -11.94
C ASP A 65 -24.76 2.09 -11.02
N ASP A 66 -24.09 1.65 -9.94
CA ASP A 66 -24.59 0.68 -8.96
C ASP A 66 -25.12 1.33 -7.67
N ARG A 67 -25.06 2.67 -7.56
CA ARG A 67 -25.63 3.42 -6.44
C ARG A 67 -27.09 3.74 -6.72
N GLN A 68 -28.00 3.02 -6.04
CA GLN A 68 -29.27 3.65 -5.67
C GLN A 68 -28.90 4.90 -4.86
N ALA A 69 -29.55 6.03 -5.16
CA ALA A 69 -29.26 7.34 -4.62
C ALA A 69 -29.44 7.37 -3.09
N ASP A 70 -28.48 6.80 -2.36
CA ASP A 70 -28.37 6.97 -0.92
C ASP A 70 -28.04 8.44 -0.69
N GLU A 71 -28.99 9.09 -0.02
CA GLU A 71 -29.00 10.50 0.38
C GLU A 71 -27.60 10.96 0.77
N ALA A 72 -27.21 12.12 0.24
CA ALA A 72 -25.87 12.70 0.31
C ALA A 72 -25.17 12.48 1.66
N LEU A 73 -24.43 11.38 1.76
CA LEU A 73 -23.72 11.00 2.97
C LEU A 73 -22.67 12.08 3.22
N ALA A 74 -22.86 12.85 4.28
CA ALA A 74 -21.99 13.94 4.69
C ALA A 74 -21.30 13.58 6.02
N CYS A 75 -20.05 13.99 6.15
CA CYS A 75 -19.30 13.81 7.39
C CYS A 75 -19.92 14.68 8.49
N PRO A 76 -20.29 14.11 9.66
CA PRO A 76 -20.91 14.89 10.73
C PRO A 76 -19.95 15.92 11.37
N ASP A 77 -18.63 15.71 11.24
CA ASP A 77 -17.63 16.57 11.89
C ASP A 77 -17.20 17.75 11.00
N CYS A 78 -17.16 17.57 9.67
CA CYS A 78 -16.65 18.61 8.74
C CYS A 78 -17.56 18.91 7.55
N GLY A 79 -18.69 18.23 7.42
CA GLY A 79 -19.66 18.44 6.34
C GLY A 79 -19.23 17.97 4.95
N LEU A 80 -18.02 17.43 4.79
CA LEU A 80 -17.54 16.88 3.51
C LEU A 80 -18.54 15.82 3.02
N THR A 81 -18.99 15.90 1.78
CA THR A 81 -19.85 14.86 1.19
C THR A 81 -19.01 13.79 0.49
N PHE A 82 -19.62 12.64 0.21
CA PHE A 82 -18.93 11.62 -0.58
C PHE A 82 -18.59 12.11 -2.01
N ALA A 83 -19.45 12.91 -2.63
CA ALA A 83 -19.18 13.53 -3.93
C ALA A 83 -17.97 14.47 -3.88
N ASP A 84 -17.82 15.24 -2.80
CA ASP A 84 -16.64 16.09 -2.59
C ASP A 84 -15.37 15.26 -2.44
N PHE A 85 -15.45 14.10 -1.78
CA PHE A 85 -14.35 13.14 -1.70
C PHE A 85 -14.00 12.56 -3.09
N GLU A 86 -14.98 12.19 -3.91
CA GLU A 86 -14.72 11.66 -5.25
C GLU A 86 -14.03 12.70 -6.16
N ALA A 87 -14.47 13.96 -6.09
CA ALA A 87 -13.91 15.07 -6.85
C ALA A 87 -12.49 15.46 -6.36
N SER A 88 -12.32 15.61 -5.05
CA SER A 88 -11.07 16.06 -4.45
C SER A 88 -10.03 14.95 -4.25
N ARG A 89 -10.49 13.69 -4.16
CA ARG A 89 -9.74 12.49 -3.77
C ARG A 89 -9.08 12.61 -2.41
N ARG A 90 -9.62 13.46 -1.52
CA ARG A 90 -9.04 13.75 -0.20
C ARG A 90 -10.13 13.71 0.86
N LEU A 91 -9.82 13.06 1.98
CA LEU A 91 -10.65 13.12 3.18
C LEU A 91 -10.33 14.40 3.96
N GLY A 92 -11.36 14.98 4.58
CA GLY A 92 -11.24 16.28 5.27
C GLY A 92 -10.79 16.15 6.73
N CYS A 93 -11.28 15.15 7.46
CA CYS A 93 -10.96 14.93 8.87
C CYS A 93 -10.91 13.41 9.20
N PRO A 94 -10.45 13.01 10.39
CA PRO A 94 -10.39 11.59 10.78
C PRO A 94 -11.73 10.86 10.72
N ARG A 95 -12.85 11.57 11.01
CA ARG A 95 -14.20 11.00 10.97
C ARG A 95 -14.64 10.62 9.56
N CYS A 96 -14.18 11.34 8.54
CA CYS A 96 -14.49 11.03 7.14
C CYS A 96 -14.12 9.58 6.78
N TYR A 97 -13.03 9.03 7.33
CA TYR A 97 -12.63 7.65 7.07
C TYR A 97 -13.67 6.63 7.56
N GLN A 98 -14.32 6.92 8.68
CA GLN A 98 -15.37 6.06 9.24
C GLN A 98 -16.70 6.27 8.52
N THR A 99 -17.07 7.54 8.27
CA THR A 99 -18.30 7.90 7.56
C THR A 99 -18.36 7.24 6.20
N PHE A 100 -17.26 7.29 5.43
CA PHE A 100 -17.23 6.78 4.05
C PHE A 100 -16.68 5.35 3.94
N MET A 101 -16.50 4.63 5.05
CA MET A 101 -15.81 3.33 5.05
C MET A 101 -16.45 2.33 4.07
N GLY A 102 -17.78 2.25 4.00
CA GLY A 102 -18.49 1.33 3.11
C GLY A 102 -18.16 1.58 1.63
N ASP A 103 -18.32 2.83 1.19
CA ASP A 103 -18.06 3.25 -0.18
C ASP A 103 -16.56 3.19 -0.52
N MET A 104 -15.70 3.63 0.40
CA MET A 104 -14.24 3.51 0.26
C MET A 104 -13.80 2.06 0.10
N THR A 105 -14.40 1.12 0.83
CA THR A 105 -14.05 -0.31 0.71
C THR A 105 -14.36 -0.84 -0.69
N ARG A 106 -15.49 -0.44 -1.28
CA ARG A 106 -15.83 -0.80 -2.68
C ARG A 106 -14.82 -0.22 -3.66
N LEU A 107 -14.50 1.08 -3.53
CA LEU A 107 -13.50 1.76 -4.36
C LEU A 107 -12.12 1.10 -4.28
N LEU A 108 -11.66 0.78 -3.07
CA LEU A 108 -10.37 0.14 -2.86
C LEU A 108 -10.31 -1.25 -3.48
N ARG A 109 -11.40 -2.03 -3.42
CA ARG A 109 -11.45 -3.34 -4.07
C ARG A 109 -11.35 -3.24 -5.59
N GLU A 110 -12.02 -2.28 -6.20
CA GLU A 110 -11.95 -2.08 -7.66
C GLU A 110 -10.56 -1.59 -8.08
N TYR A 111 -9.97 -0.66 -7.32
CA TYR A 111 -8.66 -0.08 -7.65
C TYR A 111 -7.48 -1.02 -7.34
N HIS A 112 -7.50 -1.73 -6.20
CA HIS A 112 -6.40 -2.57 -5.74
C HIS A 112 -6.63 -4.08 -5.95
N GLY A 113 -7.79 -4.50 -6.46
CA GLY A 113 -8.16 -5.91 -6.64
C GLY A 113 -8.51 -6.64 -5.34
N GLY A 114 -8.59 -5.92 -4.22
CA GLY A 114 -8.90 -6.47 -2.90
C GLY A 114 -8.75 -5.45 -1.77
N ASP A 115 -9.30 -5.76 -0.60
CA ASP A 115 -9.18 -4.97 0.63
C ASP A 115 -8.03 -5.45 1.53
N SER A 116 -7.33 -6.50 1.10
CA SER A 116 -6.29 -7.19 1.85
C SER A 116 -5.20 -7.71 0.92
N HIS A 117 -3.93 -7.55 1.34
CA HIS A 117 -2.79 -8.05 0.59
C HIS A 117 -2.70 -9.58 0.73
N ARG A 118 -2.72 -10.30 -0.40
CA ARG A 118 -2.60 -11.77 -0.46
C ARG A 118 -1.25 -12.26 -1.01
N GLY A 119 -0.34 -11.35 -1.32
CA GLY A 119 0.95 -11.66 -1.94
C GLY A 119 2.03 -12.08 -0.94
N LYS A 120 3.29 -12.08 -1.42
CA LYS A 120 4.46 -12.30 -0.56
C LYS A 120 4.45 -11.31 0.59
N MET A 121 4.66 -11.82 1.79
CA MET A 121 4.84 -11.04 3.01
C MET A 121 6.28 -11.20 3.49
N PRO A 122 6.91 -10.12 3.98
CA PRO A 122 8.24 -10.23 4.59
C PRO A 122 8.23 -11.27 5.71
N ARG A 123 9.32 -12.06 5.82
CA ARG A 123 9.43 -13.15 6.82
C ARG A 123 9.09 -12.71 8.24
N ASN A 124 9.49 -11.50 8.62
CA ASN A 124 9.28 -10.95 9.97
C ASN A 124 8.02 -10.09 10.11
N PHE A 125 7.12 -10.05 9.12
CA PHE A 125 5.96 -9.16 9.13
C PHE A 125 5.07 -9.38 10.37
N GLY A 126 4.66 -10.63 10.65
CA GLY A 126 3.83 -10.95 11.82
C GLY A 126 4.47 -10.52 13.14
N ARG A 127 5.76 -10.84 13.33
CA ARG A 127 6.52 -10.44 14.53
C ARG A 127 6.61 -8.93 14.70
N ARG A 128 6.77 -8.17 13.60
CA ARG A 128 6.78 -6.71 13.63
C ARG A 128 5.42 -6.14 14.03
N ILE A 129 4.32 -6.73 13.55
CA ILE A 129 2.96 -6.36 13.95
C ILE A 129 2.73 -6.63 15.44
N ASP A 130 3.14 -7.79 15.95
CA ASP A 130 2.98 -8.15 17.36
C ASP A 130 3.75 -7.20 18.28
N LEU A 131 5.01 -6.88 17.94
CA LEU A 131 5.80 -5.91 18.70
C LEU A 131 5.14 -4.52 18.70
N ARG A 132 4.65 -4.04 17.55
CA ARG A 132 3.93 -2.77 17.47
C ARG A 132 2.68 -2.75 18.36
N ARG A 133 1.89 -3.83 18.35
CA ARG A 133 0.71 -3.95 19.22
C ARG A 133 1.08 -3.91 20.70
N ARG A 134 2.15 -4.62 21.09
CA ARG A 134 2.66 -4.59 22.47
C ARG A 134 3.12 -3.20 22.89
N ILE A 135 3.84 -2.48 22.02
CA ILE A 135 4.26 -1.09 22.29
C ILE A 135 3.06 -0.20 22.55
N VAL A 136 1.99 -0.30 21.74
CA VAL A 136 0.74 0.46 21.96
C VAL A 136 0.12 0.14 23.32
N GLY A 137 -0.01 -1.15 23.67
CA GLY A 137 -0.55 -1.55 24.96
C GLY A 137 0.30 -1.10 26.16
N VAL A 138 1.64 -1.14 26.06
CA VAL A 138 2.53 -0.62 27.10
C VAL A 138 2.39 0.90 27.23
N LYS A 139 2.23 1.63 26.12
CA LYS A 139 2.01 3.08 26.13
C LYS A 139 0.72 3.46 26.87
N GLU A 140 -0.36 2.73 26.66
CA GLU A 140 -1.61 2.91 27.40
C GLU A 140 -1.43 2.65 28.90
N ARG A 141 -0.71 1.57 29.26
CA ARG A 141 -0.39 1.25 30.67
C ARG A 141 0.48 2.32 31.34
N ILE A 142 1.43 2.92 30.62
CA ILE A 142 2.22 4.06 31.12
C ILE A 142 1.30 5.23 31.46
N GLN A 143 0.38 5.60 30.56
CA GLN A 143 -0.56 6.70 30.80
C GLN A 143 -1.44 6.45 32.02
N LEU A 144 -1.92 5.21 32.19
CA LEU A 144 -2.69 4.83 33.37
C LEU A 144 -1.86 4.93 34.65
N ALA A 145 -0.65 4.36 34.66
CA ALA A 145 0.23 4.40 35.84
C ALA A 145 0.62 5.83 36.24
N VAL A 146 0.85 6.73 35.27
CA VAL A 146 1.10 8.15 35.53
C VAL A 146 -0.15 8.83 36.11
N GLY A 147 -1.33 8.55 35.56
CA GLY A 147 -2.60 9.11 36.06
C GLY A 147 -2.95 8.66 37.49
N GLU A 148 -2.50 7.48 37.88
CA GLU A 148 -2.65 6.94 39.24
C GLU A 148 -1.43 7.21 40.15
N GLU A 149 -0.51 8.07 39.73
CA GLU A 149 0.70 8.44 40.47
C GLU A 149 1.64 7.26 40.82
N ARG A 150 1.51 6.13 40.10
CA ARG A 150 2.37 4.95 40.20
C ARG A 150 3.67 5.14 39.41
N PHE A 151 4.48 6.13 39.78
CA PHE A 151 5.65 6.55 38.99
C PHE A 151 6.73 5.47 38.83
N GLU A 152 6.95 4.62 39.84
CA GLU A 152 7.89 3.50 39.73
C GLU A 152 7.44 2.45 38.70
N GLU A 153 6.13 2.19 38.63
CA GLU A 153 5.57 1.31 37.60
C GLU A 153 5.67 1.94 36.22
N ALA A 154 5.35 3.24 36.10
CA ALA A 154 5.54 3.97 34.85
C ALA A 154 7.01 3.98 34.36
N ALA A 155 7.97 4.04 35.28
CA ALA A 155 9.40 3.91 34.95
C ALA A 155 9.71 2.51 34.38
N ARG A 156 9.30 1.44 35.06
CA ARG A 156 9.48 0.06 34.59
C ARG A 156 8.84 -0.19 33.22
N LEU A 157 7.64 0.33 32.99
CA LEU A 157 6.94 0.21 31.72
C LEU A 157 7.63 0.99 30.58
N ARG A 158 8.24 2.14 30.87
CA ARG A 158 9.05 2.86 29.87
C ARG A 158 10.28 2.07 29.44
N ASP A 159 10.94 1.40 30.37
CA ASP A 159 12.08 0.53 30.06
C ASP A 159 11.62 -0.67 29.20
N GLU A 160 10.50 -1.31 29.56
CA GLU A 160 9.89 -2.37 28.73
C GLU A 160 9.57 -1.88 27.31
N MET A 161 8.97 -0.69 27.18
CA MET A 161 8.66 -0.10 25.87
C MET A 161 9.93 0.11 25.04
N ARG A 162 11.00 0.60 25.66
CA ARG A 162 12.29 0.84 24.99
C ARG A 162 12.90 -0.47 24.47
N ASP A 163 12.80 -1.55 25.22
CA ASP A 163 13.27 -2.87 24.79
C ASP A 163 12.47 -3.42 23.61
N LEU A 164 11.14 -3.22 23.62
CA LEU A 164 10.28 -3.60 22.50
C LEU A 164 10.58 -2.78 21.24
N GLU A 165 10.84 -1.48 21.37
CA GLU A 165 11.24 -0.60 20.26
C GLU A 165 12.59 -1.03 19.67
N GLN A 166 13.57 -1.37 20.49
CA GLN A 166 14.85 -1.91 20.03
C GLN A 166 14.68 -3.24 19.30
N ALA A 167 13.86 -4.14 19.83
CA ALA A 167 13.55 -5.41 19.17
C ALA A 167 12.89 -5.19 17.81
N LEU A 168 11.99 -4.21 17.70
CA LEU A 168 11.32 -3.85 16.45
C LEU A 168 12.31 -3.27 15.43
N ALA A 169 13.24 -2.43 15.86
CA ALA A 169 14.29 -1.87 15.00
C ALA A 169 15.20 -2.96 14.42
N ARG A 170 15.69 -3.89 15.26
CA ARG A 170 16.52 -5.03 14.82
C ARG A 170 15.83 -5.90 13.76
N LEU A 171 14.49 -6.04 13.83
CA LEU A 171 13.72 -6.79 12.83
C LEU A 171 13.47 -6.02 11.52
N ALA A 172 13.61 -4.70 11.52
CA ALA A 172 13.47 -3.89 10.33
C ALA A 172 14.73 -3.94 9.43
N GLU A 173 15.90 -4.17 10.03
CA GLU A 173 17.20 -4.21 9.33
C GLU A 173 17.49 -5.55 8.64
N GLY A 174 16.91 -6.67 9.10
CA GLY A 174 17.16 -8.03 8.58
C GLY A 174 16.16 -8.54 7.53
N GLY A 175 15.62 -7.68 6.68
CA GLY A 175 14.54 -8.03 5.73
C GLY A 175 14.95 -8.03 4.27
N GLU A 176 15.61 -9.09 3.79
CA GLU A 176 15.67 -9.50 2.38
C GLU A 176 14.79 -10.75 2.13
#